data_AF-A0A7V3RWY5-F1
#
_entry.id   AF-A0A7V3RWY5-F1
#
_cell.length_a   1.000
_cell.length_b   1.000
_cell.length_c   1.000
_cell.angle_alpha   90.00
_cell.angle_beta   90.00
_cell.angle_gamma   90.00
#
_symmetry.space_group_name_H-M   'P 1'
#
loop_
_entity.id
_entity.type
_entity.pdbx_description
1 polymer ?
#
loop_
_entity_poly.entity_id
_entity_poly.type
_entity_poly.pdbx_seq_one_letter_code
_entity_poly.pdbx_strand_id
1 'polypeptide(L)' 'MEPREEREPFRQGDRVEIYRVSTDERWEPYMEQYVGMKGVVTDPDMVINDPEALVEVTLEGTGGTHRFPQDCLRKVG' A
#
# COMPACT_ATOMS: atom_id res chain seq x y z
N MET A 1 27.47 9.29 -0.07
CA MET A 1 26.44 8.45 0.56
C MET A 1 25.15 9.24 0.43
N GLU A 2 24.39 8.99 -0.62
CA GLU A 2 23.14 9.69 -0.86
C GLU A 2 22.20 9.37 0.31
N PRO A 3 21.45 10.34 0.85
CA PRO A 3 20.35 10.01 1.75
C PRO A 3 19.40 9.18 0.90
N ARG A 4 19.43 7.85 1.09
CA ARG A 4 18.38 6.99 0.59
C ARG A 4 17.11 7.63 1.14
N GLU A 5 16.24 8.12 0.28
CA GLU A 5 14.90 8.54 0.69
C GLU A 5 14.36 7.39 1.53
N GLU A 6 14.41 7.56 2.85
CA GLU A 6 13.94 6.60 3.82
C GLU A 6 12.42 6.70 3.71
N ARG A 7 11.86 6.09 2.66
CA ARG A 7 10.43 5.90 2.53
C ARG A 7 10.05 5.12 3.77
N GLU A 8 9.44 5.83 4.72
CA GLU A 8 9.12 5.27 6.02
C GLU A 8 8.32 3.99 5.78
N PRO A 9 8.75 2.84 6.33
CA PRO A 9 8.09 1.57 6.07
C PRO A 9 6.62 1.67 6.46
N PHE A 10 5.74 1.03 5.70
CA PHE A 10 4.33 0.94 6.05
C PHE A 10 4.19 0.12 7.34
N ARG A 11 3.40 0.62 8.27
CA ARG A 11 3.12 -0.02 9.55
C ARG A 11 1.64 -0.28 9.68
N GLN A 12 1.29 -1.33 10.43
CA GLN A 12 -0.09 -1.58 10.79
C GLN A 12 -0.73 -0.35 11.45
N GLY A 13 -1.91 0.04 10.96
CA GLY A 13 -2.64 1.23 11.38
C GLY A 13 -2.33 2.49 10.57
N ASP A 14 -1.31 2.49 9.71
CA ASP A 14 -1.05 3.61 8.81
C ASP A 14 -2.22 3.80 7.83
N ARG A 15 -2.67 5.04 7.69
CA ARG A 15 -3.62 5.42 6.64
C ARG A 15 -2.89 5.60 5.33
N VAL A 16 -3.39 4.97 4.29
CA VAL A 16 -2.79 4.97 2.96
C VAL A 16 -3.83 5.25 1.89
N GLU A 17 -3.38 5.75 0.75
CA GLU A 17 -4.17 5.96 -0.45
C GLU A 17 -3.51 5.24 -1.62
N ILE A 18 -4.32 4.54 -2.42
CA ILE A 18 -3.88 3.92 -3.66
C ILE A 18 -3.81 5.05 -4.69
N TYR A 19 -2.69 5.76 -4.75
CA TYR A 19 -2.60 7.02 -5.51
C TYR A 19 -2.34 6.81 -7.01
N ARG A 20 -1.91 5.62 -7.42
CA ARG A 20 -1.63 5.27 -8.82
C ARG A 20 -1.80 3.78 -9.09
N VAL A 21 -1.80 3.41 -10.37
CA VAL A 21 -1.66 2.03 -10.83
C VAL A 21 -0.22 1.56 -10.58
N SER A 22 -0.04 0.35 -10.05
CA SER A 22 1.29 -0.25 -9.90
C SER A 22 1.78 -0.83 -11.23
N THR A 23 3.10 -0.80 -11.45
CA THR A 23 3.75 -1.48 -12.57
C THR A 23 4.21 -2.90 -12.22
N ASP A 24 3.93 -3.35 -11.00
CA ASP A 24 4.28 -4.68 -10.51
C ASP A 24 3.41 -5.77 -11.15
N GLU A 25 3.98 -6.94 -11.41
CA GLU A 25 3.27 -8.08 -12.01
C GLU A 25 2.12 -8.60 -11.13
N ARG A 26 2.15 -8.30 -9.83
CA ARG A 26 1.10 -8.65 -8.86
C ARG A 26 -0.10 -7.71 -8.93
N TRP A 27 -0.02 -6.63 -9.69
CA TRP A 27 -1.14 -5.74 -9.93
C TRP A 27 -2.13 -6.37 -10.91
N GLU A 28 -3.37 -6.53 -10.47
CA GLU A 28 -4.43 -7.08 -11.31
C GLU A 28 -5.30 -5.95 -11.90
N PRO A 29 -5.81 -6.08 -13.14
CA PRO A 29 -6.58 -5.01 -13.80
C PRO A 29 -7.80 -4.53 -13.02
N TYR A 30 -8.46 -5.39 -12.24
CA TYR A 30 -9.59 -4.97 -11.41
C TYR A 30 -9.17 -4.00 -10.29
N MET A 31 -7.90 -3.99 -9.90
CA MET A 31 -7.38 -3.11 -8.85
C MET A 31 -7.34 -1.64 -9.28
N GLU A 32 -7.37 -1.36 -10.58
CA GLU A 32 -7.45 0.01 -11.12
C GLU A 32 -8.67 0.76 -10.61
N GLN A 33 -9.75 0.05 -10.29
CA GLN A 33 -10.95 0.67 -9.71
C GLN A 33 -10.72 1.24 -8.31
N TYR A 34 -9.68 0.78 -7.60
CA TYR A 34 -9.33 1.23 -6.25
C TYR A 34 -8.39 2.44 -6.26
N VAL A 35 -7.88 2.86 -7.42
CA VAL A 35 -7.04 4.06 -7.53
C VAL A 35 -7.85 5.28 -7.12
N GLY A 36 -7.31 6.06 -6.18
CA GLY A 36 -7.98 7.17 -5.51
C GLY A 36 -8.73 6.80 -4.23
N MET A 37 -8.83 5.51 -3.89
CA MET A 37 -9.41 5.07 -2.63
C MET A 37 -8.40 5.15 -1.48
N LYS A 38 -8.94 5.39 -0.29
CA LYS A 38 -8.20 5.37 0.97
C LYS A 38 -8.39 4.04 1.67
N GLY A 39 -7.40 3.67 2.47
CA GLY A 39 -7.40 2.45 3.24
C GLY A 39 -6.52 2.57 4.47
N VAL A 40 -6.58 1.53 5.29
CA VAL A 40 -5.73 1.37 6.47
C VAL A 40 -4.90 0.12 6.28
N VAL A 41 -3.60 0.22 6.55
CA VAL A 41 -2.70 -0.93 6.57
C VAL A 41 -3.12 -1.84 7.72
N THR A 42 -3.59 -3.04 7.40
CA THR A 42 -3.98 -4.07 8.37
C THR A 42 -3.00 -5.23 8.40
N ASP A 43 -1.87 -5.06 7.72
CA ASP A 43 -0.85 -6.09 7.58
C ASP A 43 -0.46 -6.74 8.92
N PRO A 44 -0.36 -8.09 8.98
CA PRO A 44 0.02 -8.79 10.18
C PRO A 44 1.50 -8.60 10.54
N ASP A 45 2.35 -8.23 9.56
CA ASP A 45 3.75 -7.91 9.83
C ASP A 45 3.86 -6.50 10.43
N MET A 46 4.50 -6.40 11.60
CA MET A 46 4.66 -5.12 12.31
C MET A 46 5.46 -4.09 11.49
N VAL A 47 6.34 -4.56 10.60
CA VAL A 47 7.15 -3.71 9.71
C VAL A 47 7.41 -4.43 8.39
N ILE A 48 6.93 -3.85 7.29
CA ILE A 48 7.23 -4.32 5.94
C ILE A 48 8.58 -3.75 5.52
N ASN A 49 9.63 -4.54 5.66
CA ASN A 49 11.02 -4.15 5.32
C ASN A 49 11.44 -4.60 3.92
N ASP A 50 10.71 -5.53 3.32
CA ASP A 50 11.00 -6.03 1.99
C ASP A 50 10.32 -5.12 0.95
N PRO A 51 11.06 -4.51 0.01
CA PRO A 51 10.48 -3.59 -0.97
C PRO A 51 9.57 -4.28 -1.98
N GLU A 52 9.68 -5.60 -2.13
CA GLU A 52 8.85 -6.43 -2.99
C GLU A 52 7.68 -7.05 -2.20
N ALA A 53 7.58 -6.85 -0.88
CA ALA A 53 6.42 -7.32 -0.13
C ALA A 53 5.17 -6.52 -0.47
N LEU A 54 4.06 -7.25 -0.60
CA LEU A 54 2.74 -6.66 -0.70
C LEU A 54 2.31 -6.16 0.69
N VAL A 55 1.60 -5.04 0.71
CA VAL A 55 1.00 -4.46 1.91
C VAL A 55 -0.47 -4.82 1.93
N GLU A 56 -0.91 -5.46 3.02
CA GLU A 56 -2.33 -5.69 3.25
C GLU A 56 -3.02 -4.41 3.73
N VAL A 57 -3.99 -3.94 2.93
CA VAL A 57 -4.73 -2.71 3.14
C VAL A 57 -6.23 -3.02 3.12
N THR A 58 -6.92 -2.65 4.20
CA THR A 58 -8.38 -2.60 4.21
C THR A 58 -8.85 -1.28 3.64
N LEU A 59 -9.56 -1.34 2.51
CA LEU A 59 -10.10 -0.17 1.83
C LEU A 59 -11.30 0.40 2.60
N GLU A 60 -11.29 1.72 2.80
CA GLU A 60 -12.38 2.45 3.40
C GLU A 60 -13.59 2.48 2.43
N GLY A 61 -14.77 2.12 2.91
CA GLY A 61 -16.01 2.16 2.13
C GLY A 61 -16.37 0.88 1.37
N THR A 62 -15.41 0.01 1.06
CA THR A 62 -15.70 -1.33 0.51
C THR A 62 -15.68 -2.41 1.60
N GLY A 63 -14.95 -2.19 2.70
CA GLY A 63 -14.78 -3.17 3.78
C GLY A 63 -13.94 -4.39 3.38
N GLY A 64 -13.38 -4.38 2.16
CA GLY A 64 -12.53 -5.43 1.62
C GLY A 64 -11.06 -5.20 1.95
N THR A 65 -10.39 -6.26 2.38
CA THR A 65 -8.93 -6.27 2.59
C THR A 65 -8.25 -6.79 1.33
N HIS A 66 -7.35 -5.99 0.78
CA HIS A 66 -6.60 -6.30 -0.44
C HIS A 66 -5.11 -6.07 -0.24
N ARG A 67 -4.29 -6.80 -0.99
CA ARG A 67 -2.83 -6.69 -0.91
C ARG A 67 -2.33 -5.89 -2.10
N PHE A 68 -1.66 -4.78 -1.83
CA PHE A 68 -1.15 -3.89 -2.86
C PHE A 68 0.37 -3.79 -2.81
N PRO A 69 1.04 -3.66 -3.97
CA PRO A 69 2.44 -3.27 -4.02
C PRO A 69 2.69 -1.94 -3.30
N GLN A 70 3.87 -1.78 -2.70
CA GLN A 70 4.21 -0.55 -1.97
C GLN A 70 4.32 0.68 -2.88
N ASP A 71 4.62 0.47 -4.16
CA ASP A 71 4.88 1.57 -5.09
C ASP A 71 3.61 2.37 -5.43
N CYS A 72 2.44 1.75 -5.35
CA CYS A 72 1.14 2.37 -5.61
C CYS A 72 0.47 2.94 -4.36
N LEU A 73 1.03 2.68 -3.18
CA LEU A 73 0.54 3.20 -1.91
C LEU A 73 1.27 4.48 -1.51
N ARG A 74 0.52 5.39 -0.90
CA ARG A 74 1.05 6.61 -0.30
C ARG A 74 0.40 6.84 1.05
N LYS A 75 1.19 7.09 2.09
CA LYS A 75 0.67 7.46 3.41
C LYS A 75 -0.11 8.77 3.32
N VAL A 76 -1.30 8.80 3.92
CA VAL A 76 -2.16 9.99 4.00
C VAL A 76 -2.51 10.22 5.48
N GLY A 77 -2.03 11.34 6.03
CA GLY A 77 -2.26 11.73 7.44
C GLY A 77 -3.70 12.17 7.70
#